data_AF-A0AAJ6HPG0-F1
#
_entry.id   AF-A0AAJ6HPG0-F1
#
_cell.length_a   1.000
_cell.length_b   1.000
_cell.length_c   1.000
_cell.angle_alpha   90.00
_cell.angle_beta   90.00
_cell.angle_gamma   90.00
#
_symmetry.space_group_name_H-M   'P 1'
#
loop_
_entity.id
_entity.type
_entity.pdbx_description
1 polymer ?
#
loop_
_entity_poly.entity_id
_entity_poly.type
_entity_poly.pdbx_seq_one_letter_code
_entity_poly.pdbx_strand_id
1 'polypeptide(L)'
;MQERRSTRKTLMNLGIFIVALPLVMLAGSTGWLRYRFEARGGWVGQHGDLLEAVARIVFFLLAAGVGILIFRRLRDRLNHETVDPEPPVQPDVAWLQSLQSSAASRITEDDRKAIAMFVELVVDPARRRSRLTETIDLDERAVVQQVSISFSLPDADDGGRMLYVPVLQPLKGELVDNFHLRSARGESLTTMSYEESVRLASAGLRLLVEMSAGQQPTPAHRMLEEVERAAELALLQIVATRGPMNSQIVDRRMDVILEKIKFRDDESRQRVRKYVAALSSSYPIVAVIPTADLSSGRLLLKYERTFIPSSLVRGWGGLLRLGLGLKPDQVAVPVELALTADSYHLRVNAPSNKYVLKQFLQCRHCRTLATRRWRGRRPHGQQDEHDKKGLCAHETGPTAEVDHHFRVRRRRGQSFVHVYMRGYAQESPKMRDLQLIARFKEVPPGARGRAVVTAVATTLLIAVAGNLITSPQGAQVGGLPALMLALPAVAAGWFGMASDNNALVGGSMLARLSLIVSGAVSVVAVILYLGSPPPALPAPQGSTLEHLTFVGITDWRWVVLCVISALNLTYVSYRFTLKLVHYNDLLKREDLGAGEFAWR
;
A
#
# COMPACT_ATOMS: atom_id res chain seq x y z
N MET A 1 -30.26 14.15 21.28
CA MET A 1 -29.69 15.12 20.30
C MET A 1 -29.07 14.47 19.06
N GLN A 2 -28.38 13.33 19.15
CA GLN A 2 -27.84 12.58 18.00
C GLN A 2 -28.92 12.12 17.01
N GLU A 3 -30.09 11.70 17.50
CA GLU A 3 -31.20 11.20 16.66
C GLU A 3 -31.86 12.30 15.80
N ARG A 4 -32.00 13.52 16.35
CA ARG A 4 -32.43 14.72 15.58
C ARG A 4 -31.38 15.18 14.55
N ARG A 5 -30.09 14.92 14.78
CA ARG A 5 -29.02 15.20 13.81
C ARG A 5 -28.99 14.16 12.68
N SER A 6 -29.36 12.91 12.97
CA SER A 6 -29.48 11.84 11.96
C SER A 6 -30.61 12.14 10.97
N THR A 7 -31.82 12.38 11.47
CA THR A 7 -33.03 12.66 10.66
C THR A 7 -32.90 13.90 9.75
N ARG A 8 -32.28 14.99 10.23
CA ARG A 8 -32.03 16.20 9.42
C ARG A 8 -31.04 15.94 8.27
N LYS A 9 -30.09 15.03 8.45
CA LYS A 9 -29.11 14.63 7.41
C LYS A 9 -29.74 13.73 6.36
N THR A 10 -30.74 12.91 6.70
CA THR A 10 -31.48 12.06 5.77
C THR A 10 -32.43 12.87 4.89
N LEU A 11 -33.17 13.82 5.48
CA LEU A 11 -34.07 14.74 4.75
C LEU A 11 -33.33 15.60 3.73
N MET A 12 -32.14 16.09 4.08
CA MET A 12 -31.33 16.91 3.19
C MET A 12 -30.72 16.09 2.04
N ASN A 13 -30.36 14.82 2.26
CA ASN A 13 -29.91 13.91 1.19
C ASN A 13 -31.06 13.58 0.23
N LEU A 14 -32.26 13.37 0.75
CA LEU A 14 -33.47 13.15 -0.05
C LEU A 14 -33.79 14.36 -0.93
N GLY A 15 -33.71 15.58 -0.37
CA GLY A 15 -33.92 16.82 -1.12
C GLY A 15 -32.91 17.02 -2.27
N ILE A 16 -31.66 16.62 -2.08
CA ILE A 16 -30.65 16.68 -3.15
C ILE A 16 -30.96 15.69 -4.27
N PHE A 17 -31.44 14.49 -3.93
CA PHE A 17 -31.81 13.46 -4.92
C PHE A 17 -33.03 13.88 -5.74
N ILE A 18 -34.03 14.49 -5.08
CA ILE A 18 -35.24 15.02 -5.71
C ILE A 18 -34.93 16.14 -6.73
N VAL A 19 -33.87 16.94 -6.51
CA VAL A 19 -33.44 17.99 -7.44
C VAL A 19 -32.55 17.43 -8.57
N ALA A 20 -31.71 16.43 -8.29
CA ALA A 20 -30.80 15.86 -9.28
C ALA A 20 -31.53 15.10 -10.40
N LEU A 21 -32.57 14.34 -10.06
CA LEU A 21 -33.32 13.51 -11.00
C LEU A 21 -33.99 14.29 -12.14
N PRO A 22 -34.76 15.38 -11.89
CA PRO A 22 -35.36 16.17 -12.96
C PRO A 22 -34.32 16.92 -13.80
N LEU A 23 -33.19 17.35 -13.22
CA LEU A 23 -32.11 17.99 -13.99
C LEU A 23 -31.50 17.03 -15.03
N VAL A 24 -31.31 15.76 -14.66
CA VAL A 24 -30.81 14.73 -15.60
C VAL A 24 -31.85 14.39 -16.66
N MET A 25 -33.13 14.27 -16.28
CA MET A 25 -34.21 14.04 -17.25
C MET A 25 -34.37 15.20 -18.24
N LEU A 26 -34.26 16.45 -17.78
CA LEU A 26 -34.34 17.63 -18.64
C LEU A 26 -33.13 17.74 -19.58
N ALA A 27 -31.93 17.40 -19.10
CA ALA A 27 -30.73 17.34 -19.93
C ALA A 27 -30.84 16.28 -21.05
N GLY A 28 -31.53 15.16 -20.77
CA GLY A 28 -31.70 14.04 -21.72
C GLY A 28 -32.95 14.12 -22.61
N SER A 29 -33.89 15.03 -22.33
CA SER A 29 -35.13 15.11 -23.12
C SER A 29 -34.91 15.79 -24.47
N THR A 30 -35.43 15.16 -25.53
CA THR A 30 -35.34 15.68 -26.90
C THR A 30 -36.69 16.20 -27.39
N GLY A 31 -36.73 17.44 -27.89
CA GLY A 31 -37.91 18.01 -28.55
C GLY A 31 -38.88 18.75 -27.62
N TRP A 32 -38.87 18.44 -26.32
CA TRP A 32 -39.77 19.09 -25.35
C TRP A 32 -39.45 20.58 -25.14
N LEU A 33 -38.16 20.92 -25.03
CA LEU A 33 -37.71 22.31 -24.92
C LEU A 33 -37.86 23.06 -26.24
N ARG A 34 -37.61 22.38 -27.36
CA ARG A 34 -37.79 22.93 -28.71
C ARG A 34 -39.22 23.37 -28.97
N TYR A 35 -40.21 22.52 -28.67
CA TYR A 35 -41.63 22.86 -28.82
C TYR A 35 -42.02 24.11 -28.02
N ARG A 36 -41.43 24.30 -26.83
CA ARG A 36 -41.63 25.47 -25.98
C ARG A 36 -40.98 26.74 -26.53
N PHE A 37 -39.84 26.64 -27.21
CA PHE A 37 -39.15 27.78 -27.83
C PHE A 37 -39.79 28.18 -29.16
N GLU A 38 -40.18 27.21 -29.99
CA GLU A 38 -40.89 27.43 -31.25
C GLU A 38 -42.25 28.12 -31.03
N ALA A 39 -42.97 27.76 -29.97
CA ALA A 39 -44.26 28.38 -29.62
C ALA A 39 -44.19 29.87 -29.24
N ARG A 40 -43.01 30.44 -28.98
CA ARG A 40 -42.86 31.85 -28.57
C ARG A 40 -42.72 32.84 -29.73
N GLY A 41 -42.53 32.36 -30.96
CA GLY A 41 -42.38 33.21 -32.15
C GLY A 41 -41.14 34.13 -32.13
N GLY A 42 -40.90 34.87 -33.21
CA GLY A 42 -39.77 35.80 -33.33
C GLY A 42 -38.39 35.13 -33.34
N TRP A 43 -37.37 35.85 -32.85
CA TRP A 43 -35.97 35.38 -32.81
C TRP A 43 -35.79 34.06 -32.02
N VAL A 44 -36.58 33.89 -30.95
CA VAL A 44 -36.56 32.70 -30.08
C VAL A 44 -37.07 31.45 -30.81
N GLY A 45 -38.10 31.60 -31.64
CA GLY A 45 -38.61 30.50 -32.47
C GLY A 45 -37.63 30.11 -33.59
N GLN A 46 -36.99 31.10 -34.23
CA GLN A 46 -35.99 30.87 -35.29
C GLN A 46 -34.72 30.17 -34.80
N HIS A 47 -34.36 30.31 -33.52
CA HIS A 47 -33.15 29.72 -32.92
C HIS A 47 -33.47 28.61 -31.89
N GLY A 48 -34.65 27.98 -31.97
CA GLY A 48 -35.11 26.98 -31.00
C GLY A 48 -34.13 25.83 -30.78
N ASP A 49 -33.44 25.37 -31.83
CA ASP A 49 -32.43 24.31 -31.77
C ASP A 49 -31.19 24.72 -30.97
N LEU A 50 -30.73 25.97 -31.15
CA LEU A 50 -29.57 26.50 -30.42
C LEU A 50 -29.90 26.72 -28.94
N LEU A 51 -31.10 27.24 -28.66
CA LEU A 51 -31.58 27.44 -27.30
C LEU A 51 -31.79 26.12 -26.56
N GLU A 52 -32.30 25.08 -27.23
CA GLU A 52 -32.40 23.75 -26.66
C GLU A 52 -31.02 23.16 -26.35
N ALA A 53 -30.06 23.28 -27.25
CA ALA A 53 -28.69 22.83 -27.01
C ALA A 53 -28.05 23.53 -25.79
N VAL A 54 -28.18 24.86 -25.70
CA VAL A 54 -27.68 25.64 -24.55
C VAL A 54 -28.38 25.23 -23.26
N ALA A 55 -29.71 25.08 -23.26
CA ALA A 55 -30.47 24.66 -22.10
C ALA A 55 -30.04 23.27 -21.59
N ARG A 56 -29.80 22.31 -22.49
CA ARG A 56 -29.30 20.98 -22.12
C ARG A 56 -27.90 21.04 -21.51
N ILE A 57 -27.00 21.87 -22.05
CA ILE A 57 -25.67 22.08 -21.48
C ILE A 57 -25.78 22.63 -20.06
N VAL A 58 -26.65 23.61 -19.83
CA VAL A 58 -26.88 24.20 -18.50
C VAL A 58 -27.43 23.15 -17.53
N PHE A 59 -28.45 22.38 -17.92
CA PHE A 59 -29.00 21.32 -17.07
C PHE A 59 -27.96 20.23 -16.76
N PHE A 60 -27.12 19.86 -17.72
CA PHE A 60 -26.01 18.93 -17.52
C PHE A 60 -24.98 19.47 -16.51
N LEU A 61 -24.58 20.74 -16.63
CA LEU A 61 -23.63 21.36 -15.68
C LEU A 61 -24.22 21.45 -14.27
N LEU A 62 -25.51 21.76 -14.13
CA LEU A 62 -26.20 21.75 -12.84
C LEU A 62 -26.28 20.35 -12.24
N ALA A 63 -26.63 19.34 -13.04
CA ALA A 63 -26.63 17.94 -12.60
C ALA A 63 -25.23 17.47 -12.16
N ALA A 64 -24.18 17.84 -12.92
CA ALA A 64 -22.80 17.55 -12.56
C ALA A 64 -22.38 18.25 -11.25
N GLY A 65 -22.77 19.52 -11.06
CA GLY A 65 -22.52 20.28 -9.83
C GLY A 65 -23.18 19.64 -8.60
N VAL A 66 -24.43 19.20 -8.72
CA VAL A 66 -25.13 18.44 -7.67
C VAL A 66 -24.44 17.11 -7.39
N GLY A 67 -24.03 16.38 -8.43
CA GLY A 67 -23.26 15.13 -8.29
C GLY A 67 -21.94 15.32 -7.54
N ILE A 68 -21.19 16.38 -7.84
CA ILE A 68 -19.96 16.74 -7.12
C ILE A 68 -20.24 17.04 -5.64
N LEU A 69 -21.35 17.73 -5.33
CA LEU A 69 -21.74 18.04 -3.96
C LEU A 69 -22.09 16.77 -3.16
N ILE A 70 -22.86 15.85 -3.75
CA ILE A 70 -23.17 14.54 -3.16
C ILE A 70 -21.86 13.78 -2.89
N PHE A 71 -20.98 13.70 -3.88
CA PHE A 71 -19.70 13.00 -3.76
C PHE A 71 -18.82 13.58 -2.65
N ARG A 72 -18.69 14.91 -2.57
CA ARG A 72 -17.95 15.59 -1.50
C ARG A 72 -18.53 15.23 -0.12
N ARG A 73 -19.85 15.28 0.04
CA ARG A 73 -20.50 14.91 1.31
C ARG A 73 -20.32 13.44 1.69
N LEU A 74 -20.45 12.54 0.74
CA LEU A 74 -20.25 11.11 0.98
C LEU A 74 -18.80 10.85 1.41
N ARG A 75 -17.84 11.48 0.72
CA ARG A 75 -16.43 11.45 1.09
C ARG A 75 -16.19 11.97 2.51
N ASP A 76 -16.79 13.10 2.88
CA ASP A 76 -16.62 13.65 4.23
C ASP A 76 -17.20 12.74 5.31
N ARG A 77 -18.37 12.11 5.06
CA ARG A 77 -18.95 11.13 5.99
C ARG A 77 -18.06 9.91 6.17
N LEU A 78 -17.57 9.34 5.08
CA LEU A 78 -16.66 8.19 5.12
C LEU A 78 -15.36 8.53 5.88
N ASN A 79 -14.90 9.78 5.82
CA ASN A 79 -13.71 10.22 6.56
C ASN A 79 -13.97 10.47 8.05
N HIS A 80 -15.23 10.64 8.49
CA HIS A 80 -15.59 11.00 9.87
C HIS A 80 -16.19 9.83 10.68
N GLU A 81 -16.23 8.63 10.12
CA GLU A 81 -16.63 7.39 10.83
C GLU A 81 -15.48 6.78 11.68
N THR A 82 -14.44 7.55 11.97
CA THR A 82 -13.46 7.15 12.98
C THR A 82 -14.07 7.43 14.35
N VAL A 83 -14.73 6.43 14.93
CA VAL A 83 -14.97 6.40 16.37
C VAL A 83 -13.60 6.49 17.04
N ASP A 84 -13.34 7.53 17.82
CA ASP A 84 -12.12 7.62 18.62
C ASP A 84 -12.08 6.36 19.50
N PRO A 85 -11.11 5.45 19.31
CA PRO A 85 -11.06 4.22 20.09
C PRO A 85 -10.93 4.60 21.57
N GLU A 86 -11.71 3.94 22.43
CA GLU A 86 -11.55 4.09 23.86
C GLU A 86 -10.09 3.79 24.24
N PRO A 87 -9.46 4.63 25.08
CA PRO A 87 -8.07 4.41 25.48
C PRO A 87 -7.96 3.05 26.19
N PRO A 88 -6.92 2.26 25.89
CA PRO A 88 -6.75 0.95 26.51
C PRO A 88 -6.59 1.10 28.03
N VAL A 89 -7.22 0.21 28.80
CA VAL A 89 -7.08 0.14 30.26
C VAL A 89 -5.61 -0.05 30.61
N GLN A 90 -5.03 0.93 31.29
CA GLN A 90 -3.62 0.91 31.69
C GLN A 90 -3.40 -0.01 32.90
N PRO A 91 -2.20 -0.62 33.04
CA PRO A 91 -1.87 -1.38 34.24
C PRO A 91 -1.87 -0.48 35.48
N ASP A 92 -2.46 -0.95 36.57
CA ASP A 92 -2.43 -0.26 37.85
C ASP A 92 -1.11 -0.52 38.60
N VAL A 93 -0.88 0.26 39.67
CA VAL A 93 0.36 0.17 40.45
C VAL A 93 0.47 -1.17 41.17
N ALA A 94 -0.64 -1.74 41.64
CA ALA A 94 -0.66 -3.02 42.33
C ALA A 94 -0.23 -4.17 41.40
N TRP A 95 -0.70 -4.19 40.15
CA TRP A 95 -0.26 -5.16 39.15
C TRP A 95 1.23 -4.99 38.81
N LEU A 96 1.72 -3.75 38.67
CA LEU A 96 3.15 -3.49 38.44
C LEU A 96 4.04 -3.96 39.61
N GLN A 97 3.59 -3.78 40.85
CA GLN A 97 4.30 -4.29 42.03
C GLN A 97 4.33 -5.82 42.07
N SER A 98 3.23 -6.48 41.70
CA SER A 98 3.17 -7.94 41.54
C SER A 98 4.11 -8.43 40.42
N LEU A 99 4.22 -7.66 39.33
CA LEU A 99 5.15 -7.95 38.24
C LEU A 99 6.61 -7.81 38.67
N GLN A 100 6.92 -6.79 39.48
CA GLN A 100 8.26 -6.57 40.04
C GLN A 100 8.65 -7.68 41.02
N SER A 101 7.74 -8.11 41.90
CA SER A 101 8.03 -9.19 42.86
C SER A 101 8.20 -10.54 42.17
N SER A 102 7.38 -10.84 41.16
CA SER A 102 7.50 -12.07 40.35
C SER A 102 8.74 -12.08 39.45
N ALA A 103 9.29 -10.92 39.09
CA ALA A 103 10.55 -10.84 38.35
C ALA A 103 11.72 -11.41 39.17
N ALA A 104 11.78 -11.07 40.46
CA ALA A 104 12.84 -11.51 41.37
C ALA A 104 12.82 -13.03 41.59
N SER A 105 11.63 -13.65 41.65
CA SER A 105 11.51 -15.10 41.85
C SER A 105 11.81 -15.93 40.60
N ARG A 106 11.82 -15.31 39.41
CA ARG A 106 12.02 -16.00 38.12
C ARG A 106 13.48 -16.06 37.66
N ILE A 107 14.37 -15.27 38.28
CA ILE A 107 15.80 -15.31 37.97
C ILE A 107 16.42 -16.48 38.74
N THR A 108 16.20 -17.72 38.32
CA THR A 108 16.98 -18.86 38.84
C THR A 108 18.38 -18.88 38.20
N GLU A 109 19.36 -19.59 38.78
CA GLU A 109 20.70 -19.71 38.13
C GLU A 109 20.60 -20.30 36.72
N ASP A 110 19.72 -21.29 36.52
CA ASP A 110 19.48 -21.95 35.23
C ASP A 110 18.85 -20.99 34.20
N ASP A 111 17.92 -20.12 34.63
CA ASP A 111 17.22 -19.19 33.73
C ASP A 111 17.99 -17.89 33.47
N ARG A 112 18.96 -17.53 34.33
CA ARG A 112 19.70 -16.26 34.24
C ARG A 112 20.40 -16.09 32.90
N LYS A 113 21.02 -17.16 32.38
CA LYS A 113 21.68 -17.15 31.06
C LYS A 113 20.67 -16.97 29.93
N ALA A 114 19.53 -17.67 30.00
CA ALA A 114 18.46 -17.55 29.01
C ALA A 114 17.82 -16.15 28.99
N ILE A 115 17.62 -15.55 30.16
CA ILE A 115 17.11 -14.17 30.31
C ILE A 115 18.15 -13.16 29.77
N ALA A 116 19.44 -13.35 30.06
CA ALA A 116 20.50 -12.49 29.53
C ALA A 116 20.55 -12.54 27.99
N MET A 117 20.38 -13.73 27.40
CA MET A 117 20.30 -13.91 25.95
C MET A 117 19.06 -13.23 25.36
N PHE A 118 17.90 -13.35 26.02
CA PHE A 118 16.68 -12.63 25.63
C PHE A 118 16.91 -11.12 25.61
N VAL A 119 17.53 -10.56 26.66
CA VAL A 119 17.88 -9.14 26.74
C VAL A 119 18.80 -8.73 25.59
N GLU A 120 19.82 -9.54 25.27
CA GLU A 120 20.72 -9.27 24.15
C GLU A 120 19.97 -9.24 22.81
N LEU A 121 19.07 -10.20 22.57
CA LEU A 121 18.25 -10.28 21.36
C LEU A 121 17.24 -9.14 21.23
N VAL A 122 16.80 -8.53 22.34
CA VAL A 122 15.95 -7.34 22.32
C VAL A 122 16.77 -6.07 22.05
N VAL A 123 17.93 -5.91 22.70
CA VAL A 123 18.75 -4.70 22.62
C VAL A 123 19.52 -4.58 21.31
N ASP A 124 20.12 -5.69 20.86
CA ASP A 124 20.97 -5.73 19.68
C ASP A 124 20.82 -7.07 18.93
N PRO A 125 19.67 -7.30 18.27
CA PRO A 125 19.38 -8.57 17.59
C PRO A 125 20.42 -8.94 16.52
N ALA A 126 21.11 -7.95 15.96
CA ALA A 126 22.08 -8.13 14.89
C ALA A 126 23.28 -8.99 15.30
N ARG A 127 23.69 -8.94 16.58
CA ARG A 127 24.81 -9.74 17.10
C ARG A 127 24.59 -11.24 16.98
N ARG A 128 23.34 -11.67 16.99
CA ARG A 128 22.96 -13.10 16.99
C ARG A 128 22.20 -13.50 15.74
N ARG A 129 21.59 -12.57 15.00
CA ARG A 129 20.88 -12.86 13.74
C ARG A 129 21.82 -12.75 12.55
N SER A 130 22.35 -13.89 12.10
CA SER A 130 23.30 -13.95 10.98
C SER A 130 22.64 -13.71 9.63
N ARG A 131 21.43 -14.24 9.41
CA ARG A 131 20.72 -14.14 8.13
C ARG A 131 19.22 -14.05 8.31
N LEU A 132 18.60 -13.12 7.57
CA LEU A 132 17.16 -12.99 7.48
C LEU A 132 16.73 -13.07 6.01
N THR A 133 15.76 -13.93 5.71
CA THR A 133 15.14 -14.02 4.39
C THR A 133 13.66 -13.73 4.53
N GLU A 134 13.17 -12.74 3.80
CA GLU A 134 11.80 -12.30 3.76
C GLU A 134 11.25 -12.50 2.35
N THR A 135 10.10 -13.16 2.26
CA THR A 135 9.33 -13.34 1.03
C THR A 135 7.94 -12.73 1.23
N ILE A 136 7.50 -11.95 0.26
CA ILE A 136 6.19 -11.31 0.23
C ILE A 136 5.48 -11.74 -1.04
N ASP A 137 4.32 -12.37 -0.90
CA ASP A 137 3.51 -12.83 -2.02
C ASP A 137 2.29 -11.92 -2.22
N LEU A 138 2.13 -11.38 -3.43
CA LEU A 138 1.06 -10.44 -3.82
C LEU A 138 -0.06 -11.10 -4.64
N ASP A 139 -0.09 -12.43 -4.69
CA ASP A 139 -0.95 -13.22 -5.57
C ASP A 139 -2.43 -13.17 -5.17
N GLU A 140 -2.69 -12.94 -3.88
CA GLU A 140 -4.04 -12.91 -3.31
C GLU A 140 -4.45 -11.52 -2.81
N ARG A 141 -5.68 -11.42 -2.28
CA ARG A 141 -6.17 -10.20 -1.63
C ARG A 141 -5.50 -9.94 -0.29
N ALA A 142 -4.99 -10.99 0.35
CA ALA A 142 -4.13 -10.91 1.53
C ALA A 142 -2.68 -11.02 1.06
N VAL A 143 -1.81 -10.15 1.55
CA VAL A 143 -0.38 -10.28 1.29
C VAL A 143 0.21 -11.12 2.39
N VAL A 144 0.78 -12.26 2.00
CA VAL A 144 1.42 -13.19 2.92
C VAL A 144 2.89 -12.81 3.02
N GLN A 145 3.38 -12.63 4.23
CA GLN A 145 4.78 -12.37 4.53
C GLN A 145 5.36 -13.60 5.23
N GLN A 146 6.34 -14.22 4.60
CA GLN A 146 7.09 -15.34 5.15
C GLN A 146 8.50 -14.87 5.49
N VAL A 147 8.93 -15.11 6.72
CA VAL A 147 10.25 -14.70 7.20
C VAL A 147 10.97 -15.88 7.81
N SER A 148 12.22 -16.09 7.38
CA SER A 148 13.14 -17.07 7.93
C SER A 148 14.30 -16.35 8.60
N ILE A 149 14.52 -16.60 9.89
CA ILE A 149 15.60 -16.00 10.68
C ILE A 149 16.57 -17.10 11.10
N SER A 150 17.83 -16.96 10.70
CA SER A 150 18.94 -17.79 11.18
C SER A 150 19.66 -17.08 12.32
N PHE A 151 19.76 -17.76 13.45
CA PHE A 151 20.48 -17.32 14.63
C PHE A 151 21.79 -18.10 14.80
N SER A 152 22.79 -17.42 15.33
CA SER A 152 24.06 -17.96 15.79
C SER A 152 24.11 -17.76 17.30
N LEU A 153 23.77 -18.81 18.03
CA LEU A 153 23.67 -18.87 19.48
C LEU A 153 24.91 -19.58 20.05
N PRO A 154 25.35 -19.23 21.27
CA PRO A 154 26.41 -19.98 21.95
C PRO A 154 25.98 -21.44 22.19
N ASP A 155 26.95 -22.36 22.27
CA ASP A 155 26.71 -23.80 22.39
C ASP A 155 25.94 -24.17 23.66
N ALA A 156 25.11 -25.22 23.55
CA ALA A 156 24.12 -25.62 24.53
C ALA A 156 24.68 -26.35 25.78
N ASP A 157 26.00 -26.46 25.91
CA ASP A 157 26.67 -27.10 27.08
C ASP A 157 26.48 -26.30 28.39
N ASP A 158 25.79 -25.16 28.30
CA ASP A 158 25.76 -24.12 29.31
C ASP A 158 24.40 -24.04 30.05
N GLY A 159 23.93 -25.18 30.59
CA GLY A 159 23.01 -25.29 31.74
C GLY A 159 21.54 -24.87 31.58
N GLY A 160 21.17 -24.09 30.56
CA GLY A 160 19.78 -23.67 30.36
C GLY A 160 18.90 -24.78 29.77
N ARG A 161 17.71 -25.03 30.36
CA ARG A 161 16.73 -25.99 29.79
C ARG A 161 15.98 -25.43 28.58
N MET A 162 15.83 -24.11 28.49
CA MET A 162 15.02 -23.42 27.49
C MET A 162 15.70 -22.12 27.06
N LEU A 163 15.51 -21.72 25.80
CA LEU A 163 15.87 -20.40 25.28
C LEU A 163 14.63 -19.57 24.96
N TYR A 164 14.71 -18.29 25.26
CA TYR A 164 13.67 -17.30 24.97
C TYR A 164 14.10 -16.42 23.80
N VAL A 165 13.51 -16.63 22.63
CA VAL A 165 13.91 -15.95 21.40
C VAL A 165 12.80 -14.98 20.97
N PRO A 166 13.03 -13.65 20.99
CA PRO A 166 12.07 -12.69 20.44
C PRO A 166 12.11 -12.79 18.91
N VAL A 167 11.04 -13.35 18.33
CA VAL A 167 10.95 -13.60 16.89
C VAL A 167 10.46 -12.36 16.15
N LEU A 168 9.41 -11.73 16.67
CA LEU A 168 8.77 -10.54 16.10
C LEU A 168 8.56 -9.50 17.20
N GLN A 169 8.69 -8.21 16.85
CA GLN A 169 8.45 -7.09 17.76
C GLN A 169 7.42 -6.13 17.14
N PRO A 170 6.13 -6.53 17.07
CA PRO A 170 5.06 -5.64 16.61
C PRO A 170 4.97 -4.38 17.46
N LEU A 171 4.57 -3.27 16.87
CA LEU A 171 4.33 -2.03 17.61
C LEU A 171 3.14 -2.21 18.56
N LYS A 172 3.16 -1.53 19.71
CA LYS A 172 2.03 -1.58 20.65
C LYS A 172 0.76 -1.03 19.99
N GLY A 173 -0.28 -1.85 19.94
CA GLY A 173 -1.55 -1.55 19.25
C GLY A 173 -1.61 -2.04 17.80
N GLU A 174 -0.52 -2.60 17.26
CA GLU A 174 -0.54 -3.33 15.98
C GLU A 174 -1.17 -4.70 16.18
N LEU A 175 -2.11 -5.05 15.31
CA LEU A 175 -2.68 -6.39 15.24
C LEU A 175 -1.84 -7.25 14.29
N VAL A 176 -1.50 -8.46 14.72
CA VAL A 176 -0.77 -9.42 13.89
C VAL A 176 -1.72 -10.54 13.49
N ASP A 177 -2.08 -10.59 12.20
CA ASP A 177 -3.05 -11.54 11.67
C ASP A 177 -2.38 -12.79 11.08
N ASN A 178 -3.01 -13.95 11.26
CA ASN A 178 -2.56 -15.26 10.76
C ASN A 178 -1.10 -15.58 11.10
N PHE A 179 -0.68 -15.28 12.33
CA PHE A 179 0.69 -15.54 12.77
C PHE A 179 0.92 -17.04 13.01
N HIS A 180 1.86 -17.61 12.28
CA HIS A 180 2.30 -19.00 12.47
C HIS A 180 3.81 -19.04 12.64
N LEU A 181 4.29 -19.71 13.68
CA LEU A 181 5.71 -19.89 13.96
C LEU A 181 6.11 -21.37 13.82
N ARG A 182 7.18 -21.63 13.09
CA ARG A 182 7.68 -22.97 12.79
C ARG A 182 9.18 -23.10 13.03
N SER A 183 9.60 -24.29 13.41
CA SER A 183 11.01 -24.70 13.50
C SER A 183 11.61 -24.94 12.10
N ALA A 184 12.92 -25.22 12.05
CA ALA A 184 13.60 -25.63 10.82
C ALA A 184 12.95 -26.87 10.16
N ARG A 185 12.42 -27.79 10.99
CA ARG A 185 11.75 -29.03 10.57
C ARG A 185 10.30 -28.83 10.15
N GLY A 186 9.76 -27.62 10.29
CA GLY A 186 8.38 -27.28 9.94
C GLY A 186 7.34 -27.51 11.05
N GLU A 187 7.78 -28.00 12.21
CA GLU A 187 6.97 -28.18 13.41
C GLU A 187 6.54 -26.83 13.98
N SER A 188 5.31 -26.74 14.48
CA SER A 188 4.81 -25.52 15.12
C SER A 188 5.51 -25.31 16.46
N LEU A 189 6.01 -24.10 16.70
CA LEU A 189 6.61 -23.73 17.98
C LEU A 189 5.59 -22.99 18.85
N THR A 190 5.69 -23.17 20.16
CA THR A 190 4.87 -22.45 21.13
C THR A 190 5.41 -21.05 21.35
N THR A 191 4.49 -20.08 21.42
CA THR A 191 4.79 -18.70 21.78
C THR A 191 4.27 -18.40 23.17
N MET A 192 5.00 -17.60 23.92
CA MET A 192 4.55 -17.10 25.21
C MET A 192 3.32 -16.21 25.03
N SER A 193 2.38 -16.32 25.96
CA SER A 193 1.26 -15.37 26.08
C SER A 193 1.78 -13.96 26.39
N TYR A 194 0.89 -12.97 26.29
CA TYR A 194 1.21 -11.58 26.65
C TYR A 194 1.74 -11.48 28.09
N GLU A 195 1.05 -12.10 29.05
CA GLU A 195 1.41 -12.04 30.47
C GLU A 195 2.77 -12.69 30.74
N GLU A 196 3.03 -13.86 30.13
CA GLU A 196 4.31 -14.55 30.27
C GLU A 196 5.46 -13.73 29.67
N SER A 197 5.23 -13.11 28.51
CA SER A 197 6.21 -12.26 27.82
C SER A 197 6.53 -11.00 28.61
N VAL A 198 5.53 -10.38 29.24
CA VAL A 198 5.74 -9.20 30.10
C VAL A 198 6.46 -9.57 31.40
N ARG A 199 6.17 -10.74 31.99
CA ARG A 199 6.95 -11.27 33.12
C ARG A 199 8.40 -11.59 32.74
N LEU A 200 8.64 -12.10 31.53
CA LEU A 200 10.01 -12.30 31.05
C LEU A 200 10.70 -10.96 30.83
N ALA A 201 9.98 -9.98 30.28
CA ALA A 201 10.49 -8.63 30.10
C ALA A 201 10.86 -7.96 31.43
N SER A 202 10.05 -8.14 32.48
CA SER A 202 10.34 -7.63 33.82
C SER A 202 11.55 -8.32 34.44
N ALA A 203 11.66 -9.65 34.31
CA ALA A 203 12.85 -10.39 34.76
C ALA A 203 14.13 -9.94 34.03
N GLY A 204 14.06 -9.65 32.73
CA GLY A 204 15.16 -9.08 31.97
C GLY A 204 15.56 -7.67 32.43
N LEU A 205 14.58 -6.83 32.77
CA LEU A 205 14.85 -5.51 33.34
C LEU A 205 15.50 -5.62 34.73
N ARG A 206 14.97 -6.50 35.58
CA ARG A 206 15.51 -6.78 36.91
C ARG A 206 16.97 -7.22 36.83
N LEU A 207 17.26 -8.19 35.97
CA LEU A 207 18.61 -8.68 35.72
C LEU A 207 19.55 -7.55 35.28
N LEU A 208 19.10 -6.68 34.38
CA LEU A 208 19.91 -5.55 33.94
C LEU A 208 20.20 -4.57 35.08
N VAL A 209 19.22 -4.22 35.91
CA VAL A 209 19.42 -3.31 37.05
C VAL A 209 20.38 -3.92 38.07
N GLU A 210 20.23 -5.21 38.38
CA GLU A 210 21.14 -5.93 39.29
C GLU A 210 22.58 -5.97 38.77
N MET A 211 22.77 -6.26 37.48
CA MET A 211 24.10 -6.30 36.85
C MET A 211 24.73 -4.91 36.69
N SER A 212 23.90 -3.86 36.65
CA SER A 212 24.35 -2.48 36.45
C SER A 212 24.89 -1.83 37.72
N ALA A 213 24.49 -2.35 38.89
CA ALA A 213 24.76 -1.73 40.18
C ALA A 213 25.89 -2.47 40.94
N GLY A 214 27.02 -1.79 41.18
CA GLY A 214 28.08 -2.23 42.11
C GLY A 214 29.45 -2.57 41.48
N GLN A 215 30.49 -2.55 42.31
CA GLN A 215 31.92 -2.70 41.95
C GLN A 215 32.55 -4.06 42.34
N GLN A 216 31.76 -5.06 42.74
CA GLN A 216 32.24 -6.38 43.19
C GLN A 216 31.39 -7.51 42.60
N PRO A 217 31.83 -8.79 42.65
CA PRO A 217 31.08 -9.90 42.07
C PRO A 217 29.69 -9.93 42.69
N THR A 218 28.68 -9.55 41.89
CA THR A 218 27.29 -9.54 42.34
C THR A 218 26.90 -10.97 42.75
N PRO A 219 26.41 -11.20 43.97
CA PRO A 219 25.79 -12.47 44.32
C PRO A 219 24.67 -12.78 43.33
N ALA A 220 24.35 -14.07 43.15
CA ALA A 220 23.40 -14.53 42.15
C ALA A 220 22.05 -13.78 42.21
N HIS A 221 21.64 -13.32 43.40
CA HIS A 221 20.49 -12.44 43.63
C HIS A 221 20.89 -11.27 44.53
N ARG A 222 20.73 -10.03 44.05
CA ARG A 222 20.91 -8.83 44.85
C ARG A 222 19.55 -8.24 45.21
N MET A 223 19.33 -7.97 46.50
CA MET A 223 18.21 -7.13 46.91
C MET A 223 18.50 -5.69 46.47
N LEU A 224 17.59 -5.11 45.67
CA LEU A 224 17.67 -3.71 45.26
C LEU A 224 17.39 -2.79 46.44
N GLU A 225 18.11 -1.66 46.49
CA GLU A 225 17.81 -0.58 47.43
C GLU A 225 16.43 0.03 47.13
N GLU A 226 15.85 0.75 48.09
CA GLU A 226 14.51 1.33 47.92
C GLU A 226 14.42 2.28 46.72
N VAL A 227 15.46 3.07 46.46
CA VAL A 227 15.56 3.98 45.31
C VAL A 227 15.64 3.20 43.99
N GLU A 228 16.46 2.13 43.95
CA GLU A 228 16.60 1.26 42.78
C GLU A 228 15.28 0.52 42.49
N ARG A 229 14.57 0.06 43.52
CA ARG A 229 13.26 -0.59 43.42
C ARG A 229 12.21 0.38 42.89
N ALA A 230 12.20 1.64 43.36
CA ALA A 230 11.30 2.66 42.84
C ALA A 230 11.60 3.00 41.37
N ALA A 231 12.88 3.09 41.00
CA ALA A 231 13.31 3.32 39.63
C ALA A 231 12.94 2.16 38.70
N GLU A 232 13.16 0.91 39.13
CA GLU A 232 12.73 -0.29 38.41
C GLU A 232 11.21 -0.27 38.15
N LEU A 233 10.40 0.05 39.17
CA LEU A 233 8.94 0.13 39.03
C LEU A 233 8.53 1.20 38.01
N ALA A 234 9.20 2.36 38.00
CA ALA A 234 8.95 3.41 37.01
C ALA A 234 9.34 3.00 35.58
N LEU A 235 10.44 2.26 35.42
CA LEU A 235 10.83 1.68 34.12
C LEU A 235 9.84 0.59 33.68
N LEU A 236 9.36 -0.25 34.60
CA LEU A 236 8.33 -1.25 34.34
C LEU A 236 7.02 -0.61 33.87
N GLN A 237 6.64 0.54 34.43
CA GLN A 237 5.48 1.28 33.95
C GLN A 237 5.60 1.65 32.47
N ILE A 238 6.78 2.09 32.02
CA ILE A 238 7.05 2.40 30.60
C ILE A 238 6.93 1.13 29.74
N VAL A 239 7.55 0.03 30.18
CA VAL A 239 7.53 -1.26 29.47
C VAL A 239 6.11 -1.83 29.36
N ALA A 240 5.33 -1.76 30.44
CA ALA A 240 4.00 -2.35 30.53
C ALA A 240 2.85 -1.46 30.02
N THR A 241 3.10 -0.16 29.78
CA THR A 241 2.09 0.76 29.22
C THR A 241 1.48 0.16 27.96
N ARG A 242 0.15 0.17 27.88
CA ARG A 242 -0.60 -0.40 26.75
C ARG A 242 -0.90 0.68 25.72
N GLY A 243 -0.56 0.38 24.47
CA GLY A 243 -0.73 1.31 23.34
C GLY A 243 0.54 2.09 22.99
N PRO A 244 0.49 2.87 21.89
CA PRO A 244 1.65 3.60 21.38
C PRO A 244 2.03 4.75 22.32
N MET A 245 3.33 4.85 22.65
CA MET A 245 3.89 5.97 23.40
C MET A 245 4.69 6.90 22.48
N ASN A 246 4.64 8.21 22.76
CA ASN A 246 5.52 9.17 22.10
C ASN A 246 6.97 8.95 22.57
N SER A 247 7.87 8.64 21.64
CA SER A 247 9.28 8.35 21.94
C SER A 247 9.98 9.47 22.69
N GLN A 248 9.69 10.75 22.40
CA GLN A 248 10.29 11.90 23.08
C GLN A 248 9.90 11.97 24.56
N ILE A 249 8.64 11.61 24.88
CA ILE A 249 8.15 11.57 26.26
C ILE A 249 8.81 10.41 27.01
N VAL A 250 8.94 9.25 26.36
CA VAL A 250 9.64 8.08 26.92
C VAL A 250 11.09 8.43 27.20
N ASP A 251 11.80 9.04 26.23
CA ASP A 251 13.20 9.45 26.38
C ASP A 251 13.41 10.38 27.56
N ARG A 252 12.59 11.44 27.68
CA ARG A 252 12.67 12.39 28.79
C ARG A 252 12.39 11.74 30.15
N ARG A 253 11.41 10.82 30.22
CA ARG A 253 11.12 10.07 31.45
C ARG A 253 12.27 9.13 31.81
N MET A 254 12.83 8.43 30.82
CA MET A 254 13.99 7.55 31.03
C MET A 254 15.20 8.33 31.53
N ASP A 255 15.48 9.53 31.02
CA ASP A 255 16.61 10.36 31.49
C ASP A 255 16.54 10.59 33.01
N VAL A 256 15.36 11.02 33.49
CA VAL A 256 15.12 11.29 34.92
C VAL A 256 15.20 10.02 35.77
N ILE A 257 14.66 8.90 35.28
CA ILE A 257 14.65 7.63 36.04
C ILE A 257 16.05 7.04 36.11
N LEU A 258 16.80 7.04 35.00
CA LEU A 258 18.15 6.47 34.93
C LEU A 258 19.15 7.27 35.78
N GLU A 259 18.94 8.56 36.02
CA GLU A 259 19.76 9.33 36.96
C GLU A 259 19.65 8.86 38.42
N LYS A 260 18.58 8.13 38.77
CA LYS A 260 18.37 7.61 40.14
C LYS A 260 19.08 6.28 40.39
N ILE A 261 19.55 5.59 39.35
CA ILE A 261 20.23 4.30 39.45
C ILE A 261 21.74 4.54 39.34
N LYS A 262 22.52 3.95 40.26
CA LYS A 262 23.98 3.99 40.20
C LYS A 262 24.50 2.94 39.22
N PHE A 263 24.91 3.39 38.04
CA PHE A 263 25.52 2.53 37.02
C PHE A 263 27.04 2.41 37.21
N ARG A 264 27.58 1.22 36.96
CA ARG A 264 29.04 0.98 36.92
C ARG A 264 29.73 1.72 35.77
N ASP A 265 29.08 1.76 34.62
CA ASP A 265 29.61 2.33 33.38
C ASP A 265 28.46 2.84 32.48
N ASP A 266 28.78 3.76 31.55
CA ASP A 266 27.82 4.32 30.61
C ASP A 266 27.25 3.28 29.65
N GLU A 267 27.97 2.18 29.37
CA GLU A 267 27.49 1.10 28.52
C GLU A 267 26.30 0.37 29.17
N SER A 268 26.39 0.10 30.48
CA SER A 268 25.33 -0.51 31.29
C SER A 268 24.10 0.39 31.34
N ARG A 269 24.29 1.71 31.54
CA ARG A 269 23.21 2.71 31.45
C ARG A 269 22.55 2.68 30.07
N GLN A 270 23.36 2.65 29.01
CA GLN A 270 22.87 2.62 27.64
C GLN A 270 22.17 1.30 27.29
N ARG A 271 22.57 0.19 27.90
CA ARG A 271 21.93 -1.12 27.71
C ARG A 271 20.54 -1.15 28.33
N VAL A 272 20.37 -0.64 29.56
CA VAL A 272 19.04 -0.45 30.17
C VAL A 272 18.19 0.47 29.32
N ARG A 273 18.74 1.61 28.88
CA ARG A 273 18.03 2.56 28.03
C ARG A 273 17.52 1.90 26.74
N LYS A 274 18.39 1.19 26.01
CA LYS A 274 18.02 0.52 24.75
C LYS A 274 16.95 -0.55 24.97
N TYR A 275 17.05 -1.32 26.06
CA TYR A 275 16.08 -2.36 26.40
C TYR A 275 14.70 -1.77 26.68
N VAL A 276 14.61 -0.76 27.56
CA VAL A 276 13.36 -0.08 27.89
C VAL A 276 12.81 0.65 26.67
N ALA A 277 13.65 1.32 25.87
CA ALA A 277 13.22 2.00 24.66
C ALA A 277 12.59 1.03 23.64
N ALA A 278 13.22 -0.14 23.40
CA ALA A 278 12.69 -1.15 22.48
C ALA A 278 11.31 -1.67 22.93
N LEU A 279 11.15 -1.97 24.22
CA LEU A 279 9.91 -2.48 24.81
C LEU A 279 8.85 -1.39 25.09
N SER A 280 9.23 -0.11 25.07
CA SER A 280 8.29 0.99 25.22
C SER A 280 7.36 1.10 24.00
N SER A 281 7.88 0.80 22.81
CA SER A 281 7.16 0.92 21.54
C SER A 281 6.65 -0.41 20.99
N SER A 282 7.11 -1.55 21.48
CA SER A 282 6.80 -2.87 20.92
C SER A 282 6.48 -3.93 21.98
N TYR A 283 5.74 -4.97 21.58
CA TYR A 283 5.54 -6.19 22.38
C TYR A 283 6.23 -7.37 21.71
N PRO A 284 7.33 -7.91 22.27
CA PRO A 284 8.02 -9.03 21.65
C PRO A 284 7.14 -10.30 21.70
N ILE A 285 6.95 -10.93 20.56
CA ILE A 285 6.44 -12.30 20.49
C ILE A 285 7.62 -13.24 20.69
N VAL A 286 7.61 -13.95 21.82
CA VAL A 286 8.72 -14.79 22.28
C VAL A 286 8.43 -16.25 22.01
N ALA A 287 9.35 -16.92 21.32
CA ALA A 287 9.36 -18.37 21.17
C ALA A 287 10.14 -19.01 22.31
N VAL A 288 9.60 -20.12 22.85
CA VAL A 288 10.30 -20.96 23.83
C VAL A 288 10.88 -22.15 23.10
N ILE A 289 12.21 -22.32 23.18
CA ILE A 289 12.92 -23.34 22.42
C ILE A 289 13.70 -24.23 23.37
N PRO A 290 13.41 -25.54 23.42
CA PRO A 290 14.21 -26.48 24.19
C PRO A 290 15.66 -26.48 23.70
N THR A 291 16.62 -26.43 24.63
CA THR A 291 18.05 -26.45 24.26
C THR A 291 18.48 -27.76 23.60
N ALA A 292 17.75 -28.86 23.85
CA ALA A 292 17.93 -30.14 23.18
C ALA A 292 17.76 -30.07 21.65
N ASP A 293 17.02 -29.09 21.13
CA ASP A 293 16.79 -28.94 19.68
C ASP A 293 17.95 -28.21 18.97
N LEU A 294 18.94 -27.70 19.72
CA LEU A 294 20.10 -26.96 19.21
C LEU A 294 21.26 -27.90 18.90
N SER A 295 21.22 -28.52 17.72
CA SER A 295 22.23 -29.51 17.31
C SER A 295 23.57 -28.93 16.82
N SER A 296 23.75 -27.59 16.76
CA SER A 296 24.96 -26.97 16.19
C SER A 296 25.18 -25.48 16.52
N GLY A 297 24.60 -24.97 17.61
CA GLY A 297 24.62 -23.52 17.93
C GLY A 297 23.88 -22.64 16.90
N ARG A 298 23.29 -23.26 15.86
CA ARG A 298 22.50 -22.60 14.82
C ARG A 298 21.04 -22.94 14.99
N LEU A 299 20.22 -21.90 14.98
CA LEU A 299 18.78 -22.03 15.09
C LEU A 299 18.14 -21.35 13.87
N LEU A 300 17.25 -22.05 13.19
CA LEU A 300 16.45 -21.50 12.10
C LEU A 300 14.98 -21.47 12.52
N LEU A 301 14.43 -20.27 12.60
CA LEU A 301 13.01 -20.03 12.85
C LEU A 301 12.34 -19.50 11.59
N LYS A 302 11.12 -19.97 11.32
CA LYS A 302 10.31 -19.49 10.21
C LYS A 302 8.98 -18.99 10.75
N TYR A 303 8.57 -17.79 10.39
CA TYR A 303 7.22 -17.34 10.68
C TYR A 303 6.50 -16.85 9.44
N GLU A 304 5.18 -16.95 9.48
CA GLU A 304 4.26 -16.49 8.46
C GLU A 304 3.25 -15.55 9.11
N ARG A 305 2.89 -14.46 8.43
CA ARG A 305 1.80 -13.57 8.85
C ARG A 305 1.16 -12.90 7.65
N THR A 306 -0.04 -12.38 7.84
CA THR A 306 -0.63 -11.45 6.88
C THR A 306 -0.03 -10.06 7.12
N PHE A 307 0.47 -9.46 6.06
CA PHE A 307 1.05 -8.12 6.07
C PHE A 307 0.20 -7.22 5.17
N ILE A 308 -0.13 -6.01 5.58
CA ILE A 308 -0.82 -5.07 4.69
C ILE A 308 0.23 -4.09 4.17
N PRO A 309 0.74 -4.26 2.93
CA PRO A 309 1.71 -3.31 2.42
C PRO A 309 1.05 -1.94 2.27
N SER A 310 1.81 -0.91 2.63
CA SER A 310 1.40 0.45 2.32
C SER A 310 1.39 0.64 0.79
N SER A 311 0.19 0.64 0.20
CA SER A 311 0.03 0.97 -1.20
C SER A 311 0.03 2.50 -1.34
N LEU A 312 0.97 3.03 -2.11
CA LEU A 312 1.08 4.47 -2.31
C LEU A 312 0.04 4.94 -3.34
N VAL A 313 -1.18 5.22 -2.87
CA VAL A 313 -2.15 5.99 -3.65
C VAL A 313 -1.88 7.48 -3.39
N ARG A 314 -0.88 8.05 -4.06
CA ARG A 314 -0.60 9.50 -3.97
C ARG A 314 -0.76 10.19 -5.32
N GLY A 315 -1.47 11.33 -5.30
CA GLY A 315 -1.73 12.17 -6.47
C GLY A 315 -3.01 11.81 -7.24
N TRP A 316 -3.36 12.67 -8.20
CA TRP A 316 -4.56 12.56 -9.02
C TRP A 316 -4.65 11.22 -9.79
N GLY A 317 -3.52 10.68 -10.25
CA GLY A 317 -3.50 9.39 -10.94
C GLY A 317 -3.89 8.21 -10.03
N GLY A 318 -3.51 8.25 -8.75
CA GLY A 318 -3.93 7.25 -7.78
C GLY A 318 -5.43 7.32 -7.49
N LEU A 319 -5.96 8.54 -7.28
CA LEU A 319 -7.38 8.78 -7.09
C LEU A 319 -8.21 8.34 -8.30
N LEU A 320 -7.74 8.64 -9.52
CA LEU A 320 -8.40 8.20 -10.74
C LEU A 320 -8.41 6.67 -10.86
N ARG A 321 -7.31 5.99 -10.50
CA ARG A 321 -7.28 4.52 -10.46
C ARG A 321 -8.32 3.97 -9.50
N LEU A 322 -8.37 4.51 -8.26
CA LEU A 322 -9.38 4.10 -7.28
C LEU A 322 -10.81 4.36 -7.79
N GLY A 323 -11.07 5.54 -8.37
CA GLY A 323 -12.38 5.89 -8.93
C GLY A 323 -12.80 4.99 -10.10
N LEU A 324 -11.84 4.46 -10.86
CA LEU A 324 -12.07 3.47 -11.91
C LEU A 324 -12.16 2.02 -11.39
N GLY A 325 -12.10 1.81 -10.08
CA GLY A 325 -12.13 0.49 -9.45
C GLY A 325 -10.84 -0.33 -9.63
N LEU A 326 -9.73 0.32 -9.96
CA LEU A 326 -8.44 -0.33 -10.18
C LEU A 326 -7.62 -0.36 -8.90
N LYS A 327 -7.02 -1.51 -8.62
CA LYS A 327 -6.08 -1.68 -7.51
C LYS A 327 -4.78 -0.89 -7.74
N PRO A 328 -4.00 -0.58 -6.68
CA PRO A 328 -2.69 0.06 -6.80
C PRO A 328 -1.76 -0.70 -7.75
N ASP A 329 -0.89 -0.01 -8.50
CA ASP A 329 0.10 -0.66 -9.38
C ASP A 329 1.51 -0.72 -8.76
N GLN A 330 1.63 -0.27 -7.51
CA GLN A 330 2.89 -0.12 -6.79
C GLN A 330 2.72 -0.54 -5.33
N VAL A 331 3.73 -1.22 -4.82
CA VAL A 331 3.83 -1.68 -3.44
C VAL A 331 5.04 -1.03 -2.79
N ALA A 332 4.89 -0.55 -1.55
CA ALA A 332 5.98 -0.07 -0.72
C ALA A 332 6.17 -1.03 0.46
N VAL A 333 7.36 -1.63 0.53
CA VAL A 333 7.74 -2.59 1.56
C VAL A 333 8.82 -1.97 2.45
N PRO A 334 8.60 -1.80 3.76
CA PRO A 334 9.63 -1.35 4.68
C PRO A 334 10.72 -2.42 4.80
N VAL A 335 12.00 -2.02 4.80
CA VAL A 335 13.14 -2.94 4.92
C VAL A 335 13.81 -2.84 6.30
N GLU A 336 13.01 -2.63 7.34
CA GLU A 336 13.49 -2.46 8.73
C GLU A 336 14.19 -3.71 9.27
N LEU A 337 13.81 -4.90 8.80
CA LEU A 337 14.45 -6.16 9.16
C LEU A 337 15.94 -6.21 8.77
N ALA A 338 16.35 -5.44 7.75
CA ALA A 338 17.76 -5.29 7.36
C ALA A 338 18.62 -4.67 8.47
N LEU A 339 18.03 -3.96 9.43
CA LEU A 339 18.71 -3.32 10.56
C LEU A 339 18.86 -4.24 11.77
N THR A 340 18.35 -5.47 11.67
CA THR A 340 18.30 -6.45 12.76
C THR A 340 19.13 -7.70 12.50
N ALA A 341 19.77 -7.82 11.34
CA ALA A 341 20.57 -8.96 10.96
C ALA A 341 21.79 -8.54 10.13
N ASP A 342 22.85 -9.34 10.13
CA ASP A 342 24.06 -9.07 9.34
C ASP A 342 23.80 -9.11 7.83
N SER A 343 22.93 -10.02 7.40
CA SER A 343 22.53 -10.19 6.01
C SER A 343 21.02 -10.34 5.86
N TYR A 344 20.47 -9.66 4.85
CA TYR A 344 19.03 -9.60 4.61
C TYR A 344 18.71 -9.80 3.13
N HIS A 345 17.77 -10.71 2.84
CA HIS A 345 17.22 -10.92 1.51
C HIS A 345 15.72 -10.65 1.53
N LEU A 346 15.27 -9.75 0.67
CA LEU A 346 13.85 -9.49 0.44
C LEU A 346 13.47 -9.94 -0.97
N ARG A 347 12.49 -10.82 -1.07
CA ARG A 347 11.85 -11.21 -2.32
C ARG A 347 10.38 -10.79 -2.31
N VAL A 348 9.96 -10.03 -3.32
CA VAL A 348 8.56 -9.65 -3.49
C VAL A 348 8.05 -10.28 -4.78
N ASN A 349 7.17 -11.27 -4.67
CA ASN A 349 6.58 -11.97 -5.79
C ASN A 349 5.25 -11.29 -6.17
N ALA A 350 5.11 -10.98 -7.45
CA ALA A 350 3.84 -10.57 -8.04
C ALA A 350 3.24 -11.72 -8.83
N PRO A 351 1.93 -11.63 -9.14
CA PRO A 351 1.24 -12.63 -9.95
C PRO A 351 1.98 -12.92 -11.26
N SER A 352 1.87 -14.16 -11.72
CA SER A 352 2.52 -14.65 -12.94
C SER A 352 2.20 -13.83 -14.20
N ASN A 353 1.06 -13.14 -14.23
CA ASN A 353 0.66 -12.25 -15.33
C ASN A 353 1.25 -10.83 -15.25
N LYS A 354 2.13 -10.55 -14.28
CA LYS A 354 2.80 -9.25 -14.11
C LYS A 354 4.33 -9.39 -14.22
N TYR A 355 4.98 -8.30 -14.61
CA TYR A 355 6.44 -8.16 -14.60
C TYR A 355 6.86 -6.88 -13.87
N VAL A 356 8.11 -6.86 -13.38
CA VAL A 356 8.71 -5.71 -12.70
C VAL A 356 8.99 -4.59 -13.70
N LEU A 357 8.31 -3.46 -13.55
CA LEU A 357 8.59 -2.25 -14.32
C LEU A 357 9.64 -1.38 -13.64
N LYS A 358 9.49 -1.13 -12.33
CA LYS A 358 10.39 -0.26 -11.56
C LYS A 358 10.66 -0.89 -10.20
N GLN A 359 11.89 -0.74 -9.74
CA GLN A 359 12.30 -1.18 -8.42
C GLN A 359 13.42 -0.27 -7.90
N PHE A 360 13.26 0.25 -6.69
CA PHE A 360 14.27 1.09 -6.07
C PHE A 360 14.06 1.22 -4.56
N LEU A 361 15.14 1.46 -3.84
CA LEU A 361 15.11 1.79 -2.42
C LEU A 361 15.04 3.31 -2.24
N GLN A 362 14.22 3.78 -1.30
CA GLN A 362 14.13 5.20 -0.95
C GLN A 362 13.78 5.40 0.52
N CYS A 363 13.98 6.61 1.02
CA CYS A 363 13.47 7.02 2.33
C CYS A 363 11.94 7.19 2.26
N ARG A 364 11.23 6.70 3.28
CA ARG A 364 9.78 6.82 3.46
C ARG A 364 9.30 8.28 3.57
N HIS A 365 10.11 9.14 4.18
CA HIS A 365 9.78 10.53 4.45
C HIS A 365 10.16 11.46 3.28
N CYS A 366 11.45 11.59 2.95
CA CYS A 366 11.90 12.53 1.92
C CYS A 366 11.89 11.99 0.48
N ARG A 367 11.71 10.67 0.29
CA ARG A 367 11.74 9.98 -1.04
C ARG A 367 13.06 10.10 -1.81
N THR A 368 14.13 10.53 -1.14
CA THR A 368 15.47 10.45 -1.71
C THR A 368 15.80 8.98 -1.97
N LEU A 369 16.44 8.69 -3.11
CA LEU A 369 16.83 7.33 -3.48
C LEU A 369 18.03 6.88 -2.64
N ALA A 370 17.99 5.64 -2.17
CA ALA A 370 19.10 5.04 -1.45
C ALA A 370 20.31 4.91 -2.36
N THR A 371 21.47 5.33 -1.86
CA THR A 371 22.76 5.20 -2.55
C THR A 371 23.79 4.65 -1.57
N ARG A 372 24.95 4.21 -2.06
CA ARG A 372 26.08 3.81 -1.20
C ARG A 372 26.56 4.90 -0.25
N ARG A 373 26.30 6.17 -0.58
CA ARG A 373 26.70 7.33 0.24
C ARG A 373 25.78 7.59 1.41
N TRP A 374 24.70 6.83 1.54
CA TRP A 374 23.76 6.98 2.65
C TRP A 374 24.39 6.47 3.93
N ARG A 375 24.31 7.31 4.96
CA ARG A 375 24.72 6.99 6.33
C ARG A 375 23.59 7.37 7.27
N GLY A 376 23.52 6.72 8.43
CA GLY A 376 22.55 7.09 9.45
C GLY A 376 22.88 8.45 10.06
N ARG A 377 21.87 9.29 10.22
CA ARG A 377 22.02 10.62 10.82
C ARG A 377 21.92 10.51 12.34
N ARG A 378 22.80 11.18 13.09
CA ARG A 378 22.64 11.30 14.54
C ARG A 378 21.43 12.18 14.82
N PRO A 379 20.56 11.85 15.78
CA PRO A 379 19.52 12.77 16.20
C PRO A 379 20.20 14.05 16.72
N HIS A 380 20.01 15.17 16.03
CA HIS A 380 20.46 16.46 16.56
C HIS A 380 19.58 16.84 17.74
N GLY A 381 20.23 17.20 18.85
CA GLY A 381 19.56 17.86 19.96
C GLY A 381 18.93 19.15 19.43
N GLN A 382 17.61 19.21 19.50
CA GLN A 382 16.76 20.41 19.55
C GLN A 382 17.32 21.65 18.81
N GLN A 383 17.07 21.78 17.50
CA GLN A 383 16.88 23.07 16.81
C GLN A 383 16.54 22.85 15.33
N ASP A 384 15.26 22.93 15.00
CA ASP A 384 14.70 23.66 13.85
C ASP A 384 13.25 23.21 13.63
N GLU A 385 12.33 23.96 14.21
CA GLU A 385 10.88 23.75 14.13
C GLU A 385 10.34 23.87 12.68
N HIS A 386 11.19 24.28 11.73
CA HIS A 386 10.88 24.41 10.31
C HIS A 386 11.46 23.29 9.43
N ASP A 387 12.24 22.35 9.99
CA ASP A 387 12.90 21.33 9.18
C ASP A 387 12.02 20.09 8.98
N LYS A 388 11.28 20.06 7.87
CA LYS A 388 10.64 18.82 7.36
C LYS A 388 11.67 17.69 7.11
N LYS A 389 12.98 17.95 7.20
CA LYS A 389 14.07 16.96 7.16
C LYS A 389 14.42 16.36 8.54
N GLY A 390 13.81 16.82 9.64
CA GLY A 390 14.01 16.23 10.98
C GLY A 390 13.46 14.81 11.15
N LEU A 391 12.58 14.37 10.24
CA LEU A 391 12.04 13.01 10.23
C LEU A 391 12.92 11.99 9.49
N CYS A 392 13.99 12.43 8.80
CA CYS A 392 14.84 11.53 8.04
C CYS A 392 16.05 11.12 8.87
N ALA A 393 16.14 9.83 9.19
CA ALA A 393 17.29 9.25 9.90
C ALA A 393 18.53 9.02 9.01
N HIS A 394 18.70 9.78 7.92
CA HIS A 394 19.78 9.58 6.97
C HIS A 394 20.41 10.89 6.49
N GLU A 395 21.69 10.81 6.12
CA GLU A 395 22.47 11.87 5.47
C GLU A 395 23.31 11.30 4.33
N THR A 396 23.77 12.17 3.43
CA THR A 396 24.69 11.81 2.35
C THR A 396 26.11 12.19 2.73
N GLY A 397 26.93 11.20 3.08
CA GLY A 397 28.32 11.39 3.48
C GLY A 397 29.30 11.44 2.30
N PRO A 398 30.57 11.81 2.55
CA PRO A 398 31.65 11.70 1.57
C PRO A 398 31.91 10.23 1.19
N THR A 399 32.60 10.02 0.06
CA THR A 399 32.89 8.72 -0.57
C THR A 399 33.87 7.82 0.20
N ALA A 400 33.96 7.95 1.52
CA ALA A 400 34.72 7.00 2.33
C ALA A 400 34.08 5.60 2.22
N GLU A 401 34.92 4.56 2.28
CA GLU A 401 34.50 3.17 2.32
C GLU A 401 33.42 2.99 3.41
N VAL A 402 32.32 2.35 3.03
CA VAL A 402 31.25 2.00 3.96
C VAL A 402 31.05 0.50 3.87
N ASP A 403 31.00 -0.16 5.02
CA ASP A 403 30.92 -1.62 5.12
C ASP A 403 29.54 -2.15 4.74
N HIS A 404 28.52 -1.30 4.64
CA HIS A 404 27.22 -1.69 4.13
C HIS A 404 27.12 -1.60 2.61
N HIS A 405 26.40 -2.57 2.04
CA HIS A 405 26.01 -2.51 0.65
C HIS A 405 24.68 -3.19 0.42
N PHE A 406 24.03 -2.77 -0.67
CA PHE A 406 22.84 -3.42 -1.17
C PHE A 406 22.99 -3.77 -2.65
N ARG A 407 22.25 -4.78 -3.09
CA ARG A 407 22.16 -5.18 -4.48
C ARG A 407 20.70 -5.45 -4.83
N VAL A 408 20.29 -5.02 -6.01
CA VAL A 408 18.94 -5.28 -6.53
C VAL A 408 19.07 -6.09 -7.81
N ARG A 409 18.33 -7.20 -7.91
CA ARG A 409 18.34 -8.05 -9.11
C ARG A 409 17.88 -7.23 -10.31
N ARG A 410 18.60 -7.25 -11.44
CA ARG A 410 18.24 -6.44 -12.62
C ARG A 410 16.88 -6.84 -13.22
N ARG A 411 16.20 -5.88 -13.88
CA ARG A 411 14.92 -6.12 -14.57
C ARG A 411 15.14 -6.83 -15.90
N ARG A 412 14.49 -7.98 -16.07
CA ARG A 412 14.53 -8.89 -17.23
C ARG A 412 13.15 -9.43 -17.60
N GLY A 413 12.07 -8.74 -17.19
CA GLY A 413 10.69 -9.21 -17.41
C GLY A 413 10.20 -10.23 -16.38
N GLN A 414 10.94 -10.46 -15.30
CA GLN A 414 10.52 -11.34 -14.21
C GLN A 414 9.32 -10.78 -13.43
N SER A 415 8.56 -11.67 -12.79
CA SER A 415 7.42 -11.35 -11.92
C SER A 415 7.80 -11.05 -10.46
N PHE A 416 9.09 -10.98 -10.12
CA PHE A 416 9.53 -10.76 -8.74
C PHE A 416 10.67 -9.74 -8.62
N VAL A 417 10.70 -9.05 -7.48
CA VAL A 417 11.81 -8.20 -7.07
C VAL A 417 12.67 -8.95 -6.06
N HIS A 418 13.99 -8.81 -6.14
CA HIS A 418 14.90 -9.36 -5.14
C HIS A 418 15.94 -8.31 -4.74
N VAL A 419 16.01 -8.05 -3.44
CA VAL A 419 16.95 -7.13 -2.82
C VAL A 419 17.80 -7.90 -1.83
N TYR A 420 19.09 -7.66 -1.86
CA TYR A 420 20.05 -8.13 -0.87
C TYR A 420 20.68 -6.94 -0.17
N MET A 421 20.79 -7.00 1.15
CA MET A 421 21.41 -5.97 1.99
C MET A 421 22.35 -6.64 2.99
N ARG A 422 23.51 -6.02 3.26
CA ARG A 422 24.50 -6.49 4.24
C ARG A 422 25.10 -5.31 5.00
N GLY A 423 25.42 -5.50 6.27
CA GLY A 423 26.16 -4.52 7.10
C GLY A 423 25.31 -3.38 7.67
N TYR A 424 24.06 -3.24 7.25
CA TYR A 424 23.15 -2.17 7.69
C TYR A 424 22.81 -2.19 9.18
N ALA A 425 22.94 -3.35 9.83
CA ALA A 425 22.67 -3.48 11.26
C ALA A 425 23.84 -3.01 12.15
N GLN A 426 25.07 -3.05 11.61
CA GLN A 426 26.31 -2.65 12.29
C GLN A 426 26.59 -1.15 12.17
N GLU A 427 25.98 -0.49 11.18
CA GLU A 427 26.00 0.96 11.00
C GLU A 427 25.43 1.69 12.24
N SER A 428 26.22 2.61 12.79
CA SER A 428 25.81 3.51 13.86
C SER A 428 26.07 4.96 13.45
N PRO A 429 25.04 5.83 13.40
CA PRO A 429 23.62 5.58 13.69
C PRO A 429 22.92 4.64 12.69
N LYS A 430 21.84 3.96 13.12
CA LYS A 430 21.07 3.08 12.24
C LYS A 430 20.27 3.89 11.21
N MET A 431 20.37 3.50 9.93
CA MET A 431 19.57 4.07 8.83
C MET A 431 18.12 3.56 8.88
N ARG A 432 17.24 4.29 9.57
CA ARG A 432 15.80 3.97 9.65
C ARG A 432 15.02 4.49 8.44
N ASP A 433 13.75 4.09 8.35
CA ASP A 433 12.77 4.59 7.38
C ASP A 433 13.07 4.27 5.90
N LEU A 434 13.84 3.21 5.66
CA LEU A 434 14.12 2.73 4.32
C LEU A 434 12.99 1.82 3.84
N GLN A 435 12.57 2.01 2.58
CA GLN A 435 11.56 1.17 1.94
C GLN A 435 11.94 0.81 0.51
N LEU A 436 11.60 -0.40 0.12
CA LEU A 436 11.61 -0.87 -1.26
C LEU A 436 10.30 -0.45 -1.95
N ILE A 437 10.44 0.24 -3.07
CA ILE A 437 9.37 0.47 -4.01
C ILE A 437 9.45 -0.55 -5.12
N ALA A 438 8.38 -1.33 -5.30
CA ALA A 438 8.21 -2.23 -6.43
C ALA A 438 6.96 -1.84 -7.23
N ARG A 439 7.13 -1.61 -8.54
CA ARG A 439 6.03 -1.31 -9.46
C ARG A 439 5.92 -2.41 -10.50
N PHE A 440 4.75 -3.03 -10.58
CA PHE A 440 4.50 -4.12 -11.51
C PHE A 440 3.55 -3.67 -12.63
N LYS A 441 3.65 -4.33 -13.78
CA LYS A 441 2.73 -4.15 -14.91
C LYS A 441 2.38 -5.48 -15.52
N GLU A 442 1.24 -5.55 -16.18
CA GLU A 442 0.81 -6.75 -16.91
C GLU A 442 1.75 -7.11 -18.04
N VAL A 443 2.04 -8.39 -18.15
CA VAL A 443 2.70 -8.99 -19.31
C VAL A 443 1.79 -8.82 -20.54
N PRO A 444 2.30 -8.24 -21.66
CA PRO A 444 1.55 -8.17 -22.90
C PRO A 444 1.15 -9.58 -23.40
N PRO A 445 -0.04 -9.78 -24.01
CA PRO A 445 -0.94 -8.73 -24.46
C PRO A 445 -1.79 -8.09 -23.34
N GLY A 446 -2.06 -8.81 -22.25
CA GLY A 446 -2.73 -8.28 -21.04
C GLY A 446 -4.06 -7.56 -21.30
N ALA A 447 -4.48 -6.67 -20.38
CA ALA A 447 -5.70 -5.88 -20.52
C ALA A 447 -5.61 -4.87 -21.68
N ARG A 448 -4.40 -4.42 -22.02
CA ARG A 448 -4.19 -3.50 -23.15
C ARG A 448 -4.50 -4.15 -24.49
N GLY A 449 -4.08 -5.39 -24.71
CA GLY A 449 -4.39 -6.12 -25.92
C GLY A 449 -5.89 -6.33 -26.08
N ARG A 450 -6.59 -6.70 -24.99
CA ARG A 450 -8.06 -6.76 -24.99
C ARG A 450 -8.69 -5.42 -25.35
N ALA A 451 -8.19 -4.31 -24.80
CA ALA A 451 -8.66 -2.98 -25.13
C ALA A 451 -8.40 -2.58 -26.59
N VAL A 452 -7.27 -3.00 -27.19
CA VAL A 452 -7.00 -2.82 -28.63
C VAL A 452 -8.04 -3.58 -29.45
N VAL A 453 -8.27 -4.86 -29.16
CA VAL A 453 -9.26 -5.68 -29.88
C VAL A 453 -10.67 -5.06 -29.79
N THR A 454 -11.08 -4.63 -28.61
CA THR A 454 -12.37 -3.93 -28.44
C THR A 454 -12.41 -2.63 -29.24
N ALA A 455 -11.35 -1.81 -29.19
CA ALA A 455 -11.30 -0.56 -29.95
C ALA A 455 -11.32 -0.77 -31.47
N VAL A 456 -10.66 -1.82 -31.97
CA VAL A 456 -10.73 -2.22 -33.40
C VAL A 456 -12.17 -2.57 -33.76
N ALA A 457 -12.80 -3.46 -33.00
CA ALA A 457 -14.19 -3.86 -33.23
C ALA A 457 -15.15 -2.67 -33.20
N THR A 458 -15.03 -1.78 -32.21
CA THR A 458 -15.83 -0.55 -32.12
C THR A 458 -15.65 0.33 -33.34
N THR A 459 -14.41 0.59 -33.75
CA THR A 459 -14.12 1.50 -34.88
C THR A 459 -14.67 0.94 -36.19
N LEU A 460 -14.46 -0.36 -36.45
CA LEU A 460 -14.97 -1.03 -37.64
C LEU A 460 -16.50 -1.03 -37.70
N LEU A 461 -17.16 -1.38 -36.60
CA LEU A 461 -18.63 -1.45 -36.56
C LEU A 461 -19.27 -0.07 -36.73
N ILE A 462 -18.69 0.99 -36.15
CA ILE A 462 -19.18 2.36 -36.34
C ILE A 462 -18.95 2.83 -37.77
N ALA A 463 -17.79 2.54 -38.36
CA ALA A 463 -17.50 2.91 -39.74
C ALA A 463 -18.46 2.22 -40.72
N VAL A 464 -18.69 0.91 -40.55
CA VAL A 464 -19.62 0.13 -41.38
C VAL A 464 -21.06 0.61 -41.20
N ALA A 465 -21.53 0.77 -39.95
CA ALA A 465 -22.88 1.25 -39.69
C ALA A 465 -23.11 2.66 -40.23
N GLY A 466 -22.15 3.57 -40.01
CA GLY A 466 -22.20 4.93 -40.55
C GLY A 466 -22.30 4.95 -42.07
N ASN A 467 -21.49 4.14 -42.76
CA ASN A 467 -21.52 4.04 -44.22
C ASN A 467 -22.83 3.42 -44.74
N LEU A 468 -23.38 2.40 -44.06
CA LEU A 468 -24.66 1.79 -44.43
C LEU A 468 -25.83 2.77 -44.29
N ILE A 469 -25.87 3.57 -43.22
CA ILE A 469 -26.96 4.54 -42.98
C ILE A 469 -26.88 5.71 -43.96
N THR A 470 -25.68 6.12 -44.33
CA THR A 470 -25.44 7.28 -45.20
C THR A 470 -25.44 6.93 -46.69
N SER A 471 -25.30 5.65 -47.04
CA SER A 471 -25.38 5.19 -48.42
C SER A 471 -26.84 5.10 -48.89
N PRO A 472 -27.18 5.64 -50.08
CA PRO A 472 -28.53 5.62 -50.64
C PRO A 472 -29.07 4.20 -50.92
N GLN A 473 -28.22 3.17 -50.87
CA GLN A 473 -28.59 1.76 -51.07
C GLN A 473 -28.71 0.96 -49.75
N GLY A 474 -28.35 1.53 -48.60
CA GLY A 474 -28.26 0.80 -47.32
C GLY A 474 -29.56 0.64 -46.55
N ALA A 475 -30.70 0.64 -47.24
CA ALA A 475 -32.02 0.59 -46.64
C ALA A 475 -32.46 -0.85 -46.33
N GLN A 476 -31.94 -1.42 -45.23
CA GLN A 476 -32.72 -2.40 -44.45
C GLN A 476 -32.54 -2.13 -42.96
N VAL A 477 -33.60 -1.58 -42.34
CA VAL A 477 -33.72 -1.36 -40.90
C VAL A 477 -33.96 -2.70 -40.22
N GLY A 478 -32.88 -3.45 -39.99
CA GLY A 478 -32.88 -4.66 -39.16
C GLY A 478 -32.44 -4.37 -37.73
N GLY A 479 -32.83 -5.22 -36.77
CA GLY A 479 -32.31 -5.17 -35.39
C GLY A 479 -30.86 -5.67 -35.27
N LEU A 480 -30.35 -6.38 -36.28
CA LEU A 480 -29.03 -7.02 -36.26
C LEU A 480 -27.86 -6.01 -36.23
N PRO A 481 -27.84 -4.90 -37.00
CA PRO A 481 -26.83 -3.86 -36.86
C PRO A 481 -26.82 -3.19 -35.48
N ALA A 482 -27.98 -2.96 -34.87
CA ALA A 482 -28.06 -2.41 -33.51
C ALA A 482 -27.46 -3.37 -32.48
N LEU A 483 -27.75 -4.68 -32.61
CA LEU A 483 -27.16 -5.71 -31.75
C LEU A 483 -25.64 -5.78 -31.92
N MET A 484 -25.14 -5.74 -33.16
CA MET A 484 -23.71 -5.73 -33.46
C MET A 484 -23.02 -4.49 -32.87
N LEU A 485 -23.63 -3.31 -33.01
CA LEU A 485 -23.12 -2.06 -32.43
C LEU A 485 -23.05 -2.09 -30.90
N ALA A 486 -23.87 -2.90 -30.23
CA ALA A 486 -23.84 -3.07 -28.78
C ALA A 486 -22.76 -4.05 -28.28
N LEU A 487 -22.24 -4.95 -29.14
CA LEU A 487 -21.25 -5.96 -28.74
C LEU A 487 -19.99 -5.37 -28.10
N PRO A 488 -19.40 -4.25 -28.58
CA PRO A 488 -18.24 -3.67 -27.93
C PRO A 488 -18.52 -3.13 -26.53
N ALA A 489 -19.73 -2.63 -26.25
CA ALA A 489 -20.14 -2.23 -24.91
C ALA A 489 -20.23 -3.43 -23.95
N VAL A 490 -20.81 -4.55 -24.41
CA VAL A 490 -20.85 -5.81 -23.66
C VAL A 490 -19.44 -6.33 -23.39
N ALA A 491 -18.59 -6.36 -24.42
CA ALA A 491 -17.19 -6.78 -24.31
C ALA A 491 -16.41 -5.87 -23.35
N ALA A 492 -16.63 -4.55 -23.40
CA ALA A 492 -16.01 -3.59 -22.49
C ALA A 492 -16.42 -3.80 -21.03
N GLY A 493 -17.70 -4.10 -20.78
CA GLY A 493 -18.19 -4.46 -19.46
C GLY A 493 -17.54 -5.74 -18.95
N TRP A 494 -17.52 -6.79 -19.77
CA TRP A 494 -16.95 -8.09 -19.42
C TRP A 494 -15.44 -8.01 -19.16
N PHE A 495 -14.67 -7.47 -20.12
CA PHE A 495 -13.22 -7.34 -19.98
C PHE A 495 -12.81 -6.34 -18.90
N GLY A 496 -13.63 -5.32 -18.66
CA GLY A 496 -13.45 -4.41 -17.54
C GLY A 496 -13.53 -5.16 -16.21
N MET A 497 -14.66 -5.81 -15.93
CA MET A 497 -14.93 -6.43 -14.63
C MET A 497 -14.04 -7.66 -14.35
N ALA A 498 -13.69 -8.44 -15.38
CA ALA A 498 -12.92 -9.68 -15.19
C ALA A 498 -11.40 -9.48 -14.96
N SER A 499 -10.87 -8.26 -15.12
CA SER A 499 -9.41 -8.06 -15.23
C SER A 499 -8.61 -8.10 -13.92
N ASP A 500 -9.23 -7.93 -12.73
CA ASP A 500 -8.49 -7.61 -11.50
C ASP A 500 -8.96 -8.33 -10.21
N ASN A 501 -9.74 -9.41 -10.29
CA ASN A 501 -10.41 -9.97 -9.11
C ASN A 501 -9.47 -10.52 -8.02
N ASN A 502 -8.34 -11.12 -8.40
CA ASN A 502 -7.53 -11.93 -7.47
C ASN A 502 -6.23 -11.25 -7.03
N ALA A 503 -5.54 -10.53 -7.92
CA ALA A 503 -4.22 -9.94 -7.62
C ALA A 503 -4.31 -8.64 -6.81
N LEU A 504 -3.39 -8.41 -5.86
CA LEU A 504 -3.32 -7.14 -5.12
C LEU A 504 -2.90 -5.95 -6.01
N VAL A 505 -2.13 -6.23 -7.06
CA VAL A 505 -1.61 -5.22 -8.00
C VAL A 505 -2.47 -5.15 -9.26
N GLY A 506 -3.09 -3.99 -9.48
CA GLY A 506 -4.13 -3.82 -10.49
C GLY A 506 -3.66 -3.72 -11.94
N GLY A 507 -4.63 -3.63 -12.85
CA GLY A 507 -4.42 -3.57 -14.28
C GLY A 507 -4.11 -2.17 -14.85
N SER A 508 -4.06 -2.09 -16.17
CA SER A 508 -3.71 -0.86 -16.88
C SER A 508 -4.85 0.16 -16.86
N MET A 509 -4.64 1.33 -16.22
CA MET A 509 -5.59 2.45 -16.21
C MET A 509 -6.00 2.88 -17.63
N LEU A 510 -5.04 2.92 -18.54
CA LEU A 510 -5.28 3.26 -19.94
C LEU A 510 -6.19 2.25 -20.63
N ALA A 511 -6.08 0.95 -20.30
CA ALA A 511 -6.94 -0.07 -20.89
C ALA A 511 -8.37 0.12 -20.39
N ARG A 512 -8.55 0.40 -19.09
CA ARG A 512 -9.85 0.70 -18.50
C ARG A 512 -10.53 1.90 -19.15
N LEU A 513 -9.79 3.00 -19.34
CA LEU A 513 -10.31 4.19 -20.02
C LEU A 513 -10.69 3.89 -21.48
N SER A 514 -9.83 3.16 -22.21
CA SER A 514 -10.12 2.77 -23.61
C SER A 514 -11.37 1.90 -23.71
N LEU A 515 -11.58 0.96 -22.78
CA LEU A 515 -12.79 0.13 -22.74
C LEU A 515 -14.03 0.98 -22.43
N ILE A 516 -13.96 1.91 -21.46
CA ILE A 516 -15.06 2.84 -21.15
C ILE A 516 -15.41 3.71 -22.37
N VAL A 517 -14.42 4.29 -23.04
CA VAL A 517 -14.63 5.10 -24.25
C VAL A 517 -15.25 4.25 -25.34
N SER A 518 -14.71 3.05 -25.61
CA SER A 518 -15.23 2.15 -26.65
C SER A 518 -16.68 1.73 -26.36
N GLY A 519 -17.01 1.44 -25.10
CA GLY A 519 -18.36 1.13 -24.67
C GLY A 519 -19.31 2.32 -24.75
N ALA A 520 -18.89 3.51 -24.34
CA ALA A 520 -19.72 4.72 -24.42
C ALA A 520 -20.02 5.10 -25.87
N VAL A 521 -19.01 5.10 -26.75
CA VAL A 521 -19.20 5.39 -28.18
C VAL A 521 -20.10 4.33 -28.82
N SER A 522 -19.96 3.06 -28.46
CA SER A 522 -20.84 1.96 -28.89
C SER A 522 -22.30 2.19 -28.47
N VAL A 523 -22.56 2.58 -27.21
CA VAL A 523 -23.91 2.91 -26.74
C VAL A 523 -24.50 4.12 -27.47
N VAL A 524 -23.72 5.19 -27.65
CA VAL A 524 -24.18 6.37 -28.40
C VAL A 524 -24.47 6.00 -29.85
N ALA A 525 -23.67 5.16 -30.49
CA ALA A 525 -23.92 4.67 -31.85
C ALA A 525 -25.24 3.88 -31.94
N VAL A 526 -25.56 3.04 -30.95
CA VAL A 526 -26.86 2.34 -30.88
C VAL A 526 -28.02 3.32 -30.74
N ILE A 527 -27.91 4.32 -29.87
CA ILE A 527 -28.95 5.36 -29.69
C ILE A 527 -29.14 6.15 -30.99
N LEU A 528 -28.05 6.54 -31.65
CA LEU A 528 -28.11 7.22 -32.94
C LEU A 528 -28.73 6.33 -34.03
N TYR A 529 -28.38 5.05 -34.08
CA TYR A 529 -28.96 4.11 -35.05
C TYR A 529 -30.46 3.96 -34.86
N LEU A 530 -30.92 3.73 -33.61
CA LEU A 530 -32.35 3.57 -33.30
C LEU A 530 -33.16 4.87 -33.43
N GLY A 531 -32.52 6.02 -33.23
CA GLY A 531 -33.13 7.34 -33.36
C GLY A 531 -33.03 7.95 -34.76
N SER A 532 -32.33 7.31 -35.70
CA SER A 532 -32.23 7.80 -37.08
C SER A 532 -33.55 7.51 -37.80
N PRO A 533 -34.19 8.52 -38.42
CA PRO A 533 -35.37 8.29 -39.22
C PRO A 533 -35.02 7.37 -40.41
N PRO A 534 -35.96 6.53 -40.88
CA PRO A 534 -35.75 5.75 -42.10
C PRO A 534 -35.39 6.70 -43.25
N PRO A 535 -34.49 6.30 -44.16
CA PRO A 535 -34.07 7.15 -45.26
C PRO A 535 -35.30 7.61 -46.05
N ALA A 536 -35.56 8.92 -46.01
CA ALA A 536 -36.61 9.52 -46.83
C ALA A 536 -36.20 9.40 -48.31
N LEU A 537 -37.19 9.15 -49.18
CA LEU A 537 -37.02 9.10 -50.64
C LEU A 537 -36.18 10.30 -51.14
N PRO A 538 -35.34 10.10 -52.17
CA PRO A 538 -34.35 11.09 -52.58
C PRO A 538 -35.04 12.41 -52.96
N ALA A 539 -34.78 13.46 -52.18
CA ALA A 539 -35.16 14.82 -52.55
C ALA A 539 -34.20 15.33 -53.65
N PRO A 540 -34.67 16.20 -54.57
CA PRO A 540 -33.88 16.63 -55.73
C PRO A 540 -32.60 17.35 -55.30
N GLN A 541 -31.52 17.01 -56.00
CA GLN A 541 -30.18 17.56 -55.83
C GLN A 541 -30.21 19.10 -55.86
N GLY A 542 -29.86 19.72 -54.74
CA GLY A 542 -29.86 21.17 -54.62
C GLY A 542 -29.19 21.68 -53.35
N SER A 543 -27.89 21.43 -53.18
CA SER A 543 -26.96 22.38 -52.55
C SER A 543 -25.55 21.77 -52.48
N THR A 544 -24.66 22.34 -53.28
CA THR A 544 -23.23 22.06 -53.38
C THR A 544 -22.46 22.71 -52.22
N LEU A 545 -22.73 22.28 -50.99
CA LEU A 545 -21.76 22.45 -49.90
C LEU A 545 -21.04 21.12 -49.79
N GLU A 546 -19.79 21.08 -50.28
CA GLU A 546 -18.89 19.93 -50.24
C GLU A 546 -19.03 19.18 -48.91
N HIS A 547 -19.79 18.08 -48.93
CA HIS A 547 -19.98 17.26 -47.76
C HIS A 547 -18.63 16.61 -47.47
N LEU A 548 -17.98 17.04 -46.39
CA LEU A 548 -16.79 16.38 -45.84
C LEU A 548 -17.15 14.91 -45.60
N THR A 549 -16.76 14.05 -46.55
CA THR A 549 -16.94 12.62 -46.46
C THR A 549 -15.73 12.04 -45.74
N PHE A 550 -15.98 11.35 -44.64
CA PHE A 550 -14.95 10.60 -43.94
C PHE A 550 -15.30 9.12 -44.04
N VAL A 551 -14.54 8.35 -44.82
CA VAL A 551 -14.79 6.91 -45.05
C VAL A 551 -16.19 6.65 -45.64
N GLY A 552 -16.64 7.50 -46.58
CA GLY A 552 -17.96 7.38 -47.22
C GLY A 552 -19.15 7.84 -46.36
N ILE A 553 -18.91 8.27 -45.12
CA ILE A 553 -19.94 8.78 -44.21
C ILE A 553 -20.21 10.25 -44.50
N THR A 554 -21.47 10.59 -44.79
CA THR A 554 -21.92 11.98 -45.03
C THR A 554 -22.56 12.64 -43.80
N ASP A 555 -23.06 11.86 -42.84
CA ASP A 555 -23.63 12.38 -41.57
C ASP A 555 -22.51 12.74 -40.58
N TRP A 556 -22.43 14.03 -40.22
CA TRP A 556 -21.43 14.56 -39.28
C TRP A 556 -21.43 13.86 -37.91
N ARG A 557 -22.58 13.36 -37.44
CA ARG A 557 -22.69 12.67 -36.14
C ARG A 557 -21.92 11.35 -36.16
N TRP A 558 -22.05 10.60 -37.25
CA TRP A 558 -21.33 9.36 -37.48
C TRP A 558 -19.85 9.62 -37.76
N VAL A 559 -19.52 10.70 -38.47
CA VAL A 559 -18.13 11.15 -38.65
C VAL A 559 -17.47 11.44 -37.30
N VAL A 560 -18.14 12.15 -36.39
CA VAL A 560 -17.62 12.44 -35.04
C VAL A 560 -17.36 11.15 -34.24
N LEU A 561 -18.30 10.20 -34.22
CA LEU A 561 -18.11 8.92 -33.52
C LEU A 561 -16.98 8.07 -34.14
N CYS A 562 -16.87 8.08 -35.47
CA CYS A 562 -15.80 7.40 -36.19
C CYS A 562 -14.43 8.01 -35.85
N VAL A 563 -14.32 9.33 -35.83
CA VAL A 563 -13.08 10.03 -35.43
C VAL A 563 -12.71 9.73 -33.98
N ILE A 564 -13.66 9.79 -33.03
CA ILE A 564 -13.39 9.49 -31.61
C ILE A 564 -12.91 8.04 -31.45
N SER A 565 -13.59 7.08 -32.09
CA SER A 565 -13.20 5.66 -32.02
C SER A 565 -11.83 5.40 -32.66
N ALA A 566 -11.56 6.00 -33.83
CA ALA A 566 -10.28 5.90 -34.52
C ALA A 566 -9.12 6.52 -33.72
N LEU A 567 -9.33 7.67 -33.07
CA LEU A 567 -8.33 8.28 -32.18
C LEU A 567 -8.05 7.39 -30.97
N ASN A 568 -9.10 6.82 -30.34
CA ASN A 568 -8.93 5.90 -29.23
C ASN A 568 -8.15 4.65 -29.67
N LEU A 569 -8.50 4.05 -30.81
CA LEU A 569 -7.81 2.90 -31.40
C LEU A 569 -6.33 3.19 -31.66
N THR A 570 -6.04 4.32 -32.31
CA THR A 570 -4.67 4.73 -32.64
C THR A 570 -3.84 4.90 -31.37
N TYR A 571 -4.39 5.57 -30.36
CA TYR A 571 -3.70 5.82 -29.10
C TYR A 571 -3.46 4.53 -28.30
N VAL A 572 -4.48 3.66 -28.13
CA VAL A 572 -4.32 2.41 -27.39
C VAL A 572 -3.34 1.46 -28.11
N SER A 573 -3.39 1.39 -29.44
CA SER A 573 -2.50 0.57 -30.25
C SER A 573 -1.05 1.04 -30.15
N TYR A 574 -0.79 2.34 -30.30
CA TYR A 574 0.55 2.91 -30.09
C TYR A 574 1.11 2.57 -28.70
N ARG A 575 0.31 2.76 -27.65
CA ARG A 575 0.72 2.49 -26.26
C ARG A 575 0.84 1.00 -25.95
N PHE A 576 0.16 0.15 -26.70
CA PHE A 576 0.31 -1.30 -26.66
C PHE A 576 1.64 -1.72 -27.32
N THR A 577 1.91 -1.27 -28.55
CA THR A 577 3.15 -1.56 -29.28
C THR A 577 4.39 -1.12 -28.50
N LEU A 578 4.41 0.10 -27.96
CA LEU A 578 5.51 0.56 -27.11
C LEU A 578 5.74 -0.36 -25.89
N LYS A 579 4.67 -0.91 -25.32
CA LYS A 579 4.77 -1.82 -24.18
C LYS A 579 5.28 -3.19 -24.58
N LEU A 580 4.82 -3.70 -25.71
CA LEU A 580 5.29 -4.96 -26.27
C LEU A 580 6.79 -4.89 -26.59
N VAL A 581 7.23 -3.83 -27.27
CA VAL A 581 8.64 -3.58 -27.57
C VAL A 581 9.47 -3.48 -26.29
N HIS A 582 9.03 -2.70 -25.30
CA HIS A 582 9.74 -2.56 -24.03
C HIS A 582 9.84 -3.88 -23.25
N TYR A 583 8.77 -4.68 -23.24
CA TYR A 583 8.80 -5.99 -22.59
C TYR A 583 9.74 -6.96 -23.31
N ASN A 584 9.73 -6.96 -24.64
CA ASN A 584 10.66 -7.75 -25.44
C ASN A 584 12.13 -7.33 -25.22
N ASP A 585 12.40 -6.03 -25.11
CA ASP A 585 13.72 -5.51 -24.71
C ASP A 585 14.16 -6.05 -23.35
N LEU A 586 13.25 -6.07 -22.36
CA LEU A 586 13.55 -6.63 -21.04
C LEU A 586 13.93 -8.11 -21.11
N LEU A 587 13.22 -8.91 -21.92
CA LEU A 587 13.51 -10.35 -22.07
C LEU A 587 14.86 -10.61 -22.74
N LYS A 588 15.30 -9.73 -23.65
CA LYS A 588 16.57 -9.86 -24.37
C LYS A 588 17.81 -9.49 -23.54
N ARG A 589 17.63 -8.89 -22.36
CA ARG A 589 18.76 -8.48 -21.51
C ARG A 589 19.51 -9.70 -20.98
N GLU A 590 20.84 -9.65 -21.06
CA GLU A 590 21.74 -10.66 -20.50
C GLU A 590 21.64 -10.76 -18.97
N ASP A 591 21.95 -11.94 -18.44
CA ASP A 591 21.99 -12.16 -17.00
C ASP A 591 23.30 -11.64 -16.39
N LEU A 592 23.37 -10.33 -16.23
CA LEU A 592 24.48 -9.69 -15.51
C LEU A 592 24.28 -9.74 -13.97
N GLY A 593 23.36 -10.58 -13.48
CA GLY A 593 23.07 -10.76 -12.07
C GLY A 593 22.43 -9.55 -11.39
N ALA A 594 22.87 -9.26 -10.16
CA ALA A 594 22.38 -8.11 -9.38
C ALA A 594 23.23 -6.86 -9.64
N GLY A 595 22.56 -5.71 -9.78
CA GLY A 595 23.21 -4.42 -9.97
C GLY A 595 23.00 -3.48 -8.78
N GLU A 596 23.85 -2.47 -8.69
CA GLU A 596 23.80 -1.44 -7.63
C GLU A 596 22.84 -0.30 -7.98
N PHE A 597 22.42 -0.21 -9.24
CA PHE A 597 21.58 0.88 -9.72
C PHE A 597 20.10 0.49 -9.73
N ALA A 598 19.40 1.05 -8.76
CA ALA A 598 17.97 1.19 -8.71
C ALA A 598 17.49 2.22 -9.76
N TRP A 599 17.36 1.80 -11.02
CA TRP A 599 16.91 2.69 -12.11
C TRP A 599 15.43 3.07 -11.93
N ARG A 600 15.15 4.38 -11.99
CA ARG A 600 13.79 4.94 -11.97
C ARG A 600 12.90 4.47 -13.11
#